data_AF-A0A1P8N007-F1
#
_entry.id   AF-A0A1P8N007-F1
#
_cell.length_a   1.000
_cell.length_b   1.000
_cell.length_c   1.000
_cell.angle_alpha   90.00
_cell.angle_beta   90.00
_cell.angle_gamma   90.00
#
_symmetry.space_group_name_H-M   'P 1'
#
loop_
_entity.id
_entity.type
_entity.pdbx_description
1 polymer ?
#
loop_
_entity_poly.entity_id
_entity_poly.type
_entity_poly.pdbx_seq_one_letter_code
_entity_poly.pdbx_strand_id
1 'polypeptide(L)'
;MEDSIVRQLRDQGFSQIEVRRTLLGRSRIVARSRDLYREIVVSPVTGEILRDYWRELDGDGQNTQIVNPGRLGGADNDDGDDDRDDDDDDDDDDGDDDGDDSDGGDDGGDDGGDNGDDD
;
A
#
# COMPACT_ATOMS: atom_id res chain seq x y z
N MET A 1 21.56 -15.75 -17.45
CA MET A 1 20.92 -14.68 -16.66
C MET A 1 19.43 -14.60 -16.94
N GLU A 2 19.00 -14.53 -18.20
CA GLU A 2 17.57 -14.63 -18.56
C GLU A 2 16.94 -15.91 -17.97
N ASP A 3 17.63 -17.05 -18.11
CA ASP A 3 17.19 -18.33 -17.53
C ASP A 3 17.05 -18.32 -15.99
N SER A 4 17.90 -17.55 -15.29
CA SER A 4 17.79 -17.45 -13.82
C SER A 4 16.58 -16.62 -13.41
N ILE A 5 16.26 -15.56 -14.17
CA ILE A 5 15.04 -14.77 -13.94
C ILE A 5 13.80 -15.63 -14.24
N VAL A 6 13.80 -16.38 -15.35
CA VAL A 6 12.71 -17.29 -15.71
C VAL A 6 12.50 -18.34 -14.61
N ARG A 7 13.58 -18.91 -14.07
CA ARG A 7 13.48 -19.86 -12.96
C ARG A 7 12.84 -19.24 -11.72
N GLN A 8 13.29 -18.05 -11.31
CA GLN A 8 12.72 -17.35 -10.16
C GLN A 8 11.23 -17.03 -10.36
N LEU A 9 10.83 -16.64 -11.57
CA LEU A 9 9.42 -16.40 -11.89
C LEU A 9 8.59 -17.70 -11.81
N ARG A 10 9.13 -18.84 -12.23
CA ARG A 10 8.46 -20.13 -12.04
C ARG A 10 8.30 -20.49 -10.57
N ASP A 11 9.35 -20.27 -9.77
CA ASP A 11 9.34 -20.52 -8.32
C ASP A 11 8.31 -19.61 -7.60
N GLN A 12 8.01 -18.43 -8.16
CA GLN A 12 6.97 -17.51 -7.69
C GLN A 12 5.54 -17.86 -8.19
N GLY A 13 5.37 -18.94 -8.97
CA GLY A 13 4.05 -19.38 -9.43
C GLY A 13 3.59 -18.79 -10.77
N PHE A 14 4.46 -18.12 -11.53
CA PHE A 14 4.14 -17.73 -12.91
C PHE A 14 4.22 -18.94 -13.84
N SER A 15 3.20 -19.13 -14.67
CA SER A 15 3.05 -20.32 -15.52
C SER A 15 3.27 -20.02 -17.01
N GLN A 16 2.88 -18.84 -17.48
CA GLN A 16 3.10 -18.41 -18.86
C GLN A 16 4.26 -17.41 -18.87
N ILE A 17 5.41 -17.80 -19.42
CA ILE A 17 6.59 -16.94 -19.47
C ILE A 17 7.09 -16.85 -20.91
N GLU A 18 7.18 -15.63 -21.42
CA GLU A 18 7.70 -15.32 -22.74
C GLU A 18 8.93 -14.43 -22.63
N VAL A 19 9.99 -14.78 -23.35
CA VAL A 19 11.19 -13.95 -23.49
C VAL A 19 11.26 -13.45 -24.92
N ARG A 20 11.31 -12.13 -25.10
CA ARG A 20 11.39 -11.48 -26.42
C ARG A 20 12.44 -10.39 -26.42
N ARG A 21 13.13 -10.22 -27.54
CA ARG A 21 13.98 -9.04 -27.74
C ARG A 21 13.15 -7.83 -28.16
N THR A 22 13.47 -6.68 -27.59
CA THR A 22 12.93 -5.38 -28.03
C THR A 22 13.70 -4.86 -29.23
N LEU A 23 13.17 -3.84 -29.92
CA LEU A 23 13.87 -3.17 -31.02
C LEU A 23 15.20 -2.52 -30.61
N LEU A 24 15.34 -2.19 -29.32
CA LEU A 24 16.56 -1.62 -28.75
C LEU A 24 17.53 -2.70 -28.21
N GLY A 25 17.32 -3.96 -28.56
CA GLY A 25 18.19 -5.08 -28.19
C GLY A 25 18.05 -5.56 -26.73
N ARG A 26 17.22 -4.90 -25.91
CA ARG A 26 16.93 -5.34 -24.53
C ARG A 26 16.10 -6.61 -24.51
N SER A 27 16.27 -7.42 -23.47
CA SER A 27 15.43 -8.60 -23.25
C SER A 27 14.21 -8.23 -22.43
N ARG A 28 13.02 -8.58 -22.91
CA ARG A 28 11.73 -8.37 -22.26
C ARG A 28 11.16 -9.73 -21.89
N ILE A 29 10.97 -9.94 -20.61
CA ILE A 29 10.42 -11.16 -20.02
C ILE A 29 9.02 -10.82 -19.53
N VAL A 30 8.00 -11.43 -20.11
CA VAL A 30 6.60 -11.28 -19.70
C VAL A 30 6.17 -12.57 -19.03
N ALA A 31 5.67 -12.47 -17.80
CA ALA A 31 5.22 -13.58 -17.00
C ALA A 31 3.76 -13.36 -16.58
N ARG A 32 2.95 -14.42 -16.65
CA ARG A 32 1.54 -14.40 -16.23
C ARG A 32 1.23 -15.60 -15.35
N SER A 33 0.48 -15.36 -14.29
CA SER A 33 -0.21 -16.37 -13.49
C SER A 33 -1.72 -16.18 -13.65
N ARG A 34 -2.52 -16.84 -12.80
CA ARG A 34 -3.97 -16.63 -12.76
C ARG A 34 -4.33 -15.19 -12.39
N ASP A 35 -3.59 -14.64 -11.42
CA ASP A 35 -3.98 -13.40 -10.73
C ASP A 35 -2.95 -12.27 -10.96
N LEU A 36 -1.80 -12.56 -11.57
CA LEU A 36 -0.70 -11.59 -11.73
C LEU A 36 -0.16 -11.53 -13.15
N TYR A 37 0.18 -10.32 -13.58
CA TYR A 37 1.01 -10.02 -14.74
C TYR A 37 2.29 -9.35 -14.27
N ARG A 38 3.45 -9.80 -14.78
CA ARG A 38 4.74 -9.16 -14.55
C ARG A 38 5.51 -9.02 -15.86
N GLU A 39 6.19 -7.90 -16.01
CA GLU A 39 7.05 -7.57 -17.12
C GLU A 39 8.39 -7.07 -16.59
N ILE A 40 9.46 -7.75 -16.96
CA ILE A 40 10.82 -7.39 -16.61
C ILE A 40 11.56 -7.08 -17.90
N VAL A 41 12.22 -5.93 -17.97
CA VAL A 41 13.13 -5.58 -19.07
C VAL A 41 14.54 -5.54 -18.51
N VAL A 42 15.44 -6.30 -19.13
CA VAL A 42 16.86 -6.36 -18.73
C VAL A 42 17.79 -6.01 -19.88
N SER A 43 18.93 -5.43 -19.52
CA SER A 43 20.08 -5.33 -20.42
C SER A 43 20.73 -6.71 -20.55
N PRO A 44 20.74 -7.35 -21.73
CA PRO A 44 21.33 -8.68 -21.87
C PRO A 44 22.86 -8.70 -21.74
N VAL A 45 23.51 -7.52 -21.86
CA VAL A 45 24.98 -7.40 -21.77
C VAL A 45 25.42 -7.19 -20.32
N THR A 46 24.75 -6.30 -19.59
CA THR A 46 25.13 -5.93 -18.21
C THR A 46 24.36 -6.71 -17.16
N GLY A 47 23.18 -7.24 -17.51
CA GLY A 47 22.27 -7.87 -16.55
C GLY A 47 21.49 -6.87 -15.69
N GLU A 48 21.54 -5.59 -15.99
CA GLU A 48 20.78 -4.60 -15.24
C GLU A 48 19.28 -4.73 -15.53
N ILE A 49 18.46 -4.61 -14.49
CA ILE A 49 17.01 -4.52 -14.61
C ILE A 49 16.66 -3.06 -14.92
N LEU A 50 16.12 -2.85 -16.12
CA LEU A 50 15.72 -1.54 -16.63
C LEU A 50 14.24 -1.24 -16.40
N ARG A 51 13.43 -2.28 -16.22
CA ARG A 51 12.03 -2.19 -15.87
C ARG A 51 11.64 -3.42 -15.06
N ASP A 52 10.89 -3.20 -14.01
CA ASP A 52 10.10 -4.24 -13.34
C ASP A 52 8.71 -3.67 -13.11
N TYR A 53 7.73 -4.24 -13.80
CA TYR A 53 6.34 -3.80 -13.75
C TYR A 53 5.48 -5.01 -13.49
N TRP A 54 4.67 -4.96 -12.43
CA TRP A 54 3.69 -5.99 -12.14
C TRP A 54 2.34 -5.35 -11.84
N ARG A 55 1.29 -6.14 -12.02
CA ARG A 55 -0.08 -5.78 -11.68
C ARG A 55 -0.89 -7.04 -11.37
N GLU A 56 -1.91 -6.87 -10.54
CA GLU A 56 -2.96 -7.86 -10.37
C GLU A 56 -3.86 -7.88 -11.62
N LEU A 57 -4.41 -9.06 -11.92
CA LEU A 57 -5.35 -9.29 -13.01
C LEU A 57 -6.80 -9.19 -12.54
N ASP A 58 -7.02 -9.22 -11.23
CA ASP A 58 -8.32 -9.00 -10.59
C ASP A 58 -8.55 -7.50 -10.38
N GLY A 59 -9.68 -6.99 -10.87
CA GLY A 59 -10.03 -5.57 -10.78
C GLY A 59 -10.64 -5.07 -12.08
N ASP A 60 -11.97 -5.14 -12.11
CA ASP A 60 -12.90 -4.16 -12.70
C ASP A 60 -12.18 -3.07 -13.51
N GLY A 61 -12.37 -3.12 -14.83
CA GLY A 61 -11.67 -2.33 -15.85
C GLY A 61 -10.98 -1.08 -15.33
N GLN A 62 -9.67 -1.21 -15.07
CA GLN A 62 -8.79 -0.12 -14.66
C GLN A 62 -9.00 1.10 -15.57
N ASN A 63 -9.72 2.10 -15.07
CA ASN A 63 -9.96 3.33 -15.80
C ASN A 63 -8.61 4.06 -15.91
N THR A 64 -7.95 3.93 -17.06
CA THR A 64 -6.58 4.42 -17.24
C THR A 64 -6.59 5.94 -17.28
N GLN A 65 -6.42 6.57 -16.12
CA GLN A 65 -6.36 8.01 -15.98
C GLN A 65 -4.91 8.45 -15.79
N ILE A 66 -4.45 9.34 -16.67
CA ILE A 66 -3.18 10.04 -16.47
C ILE A 66 -3.39 11.06 -15.35
N VAL A 67 -2.53 11.02 -14.32
CA VAL A 67 -2.56 11.99 -13.23
C VAL A 67 -2.47 13.40 -13.80
N ASN A 68 -3.50 14.22 -13.53
CA ASN A 68 -3.51 15.63 -13.91
C ASN A 68 -3.02 16.46 -12.71
N PRO A 69 -1.81 17.06 -12.77
CA PRO A 69 -1.25 17.81 -11.65
C PRO A 69 -2.05 19.07 -11.29
N GLY A 70 -2.94 19.55 -12.15
CA GLY A 70 -3.79 20.71 -11.89
C GLY A 70 -5.08 20.42 -11.10
N ARG A 71 -5.35 19.16 -10.71
CA ARG A 71 -6.58 18.76 -10.00
C ARG A 71 -6.36 18.27 -8.55
N LEU A 72 -5.18 18.46 -7.99
CA LEU A 72 -4.87 18.06 -6.59
C LEU A 72 -5.53 18.94 -5.51
N GLY A 73 -6.62 19.67 -5.85
CA GLY A 73 -7.21 20.68 -4.96
C GLY A 73 -8.72 20.82 -5.06
N GLY A 74 -9.45 19.75 -5.37
CA GLY A 74 -10.92 19.82 -5.36
C GLY A 74 -11.57 18.51 -5.77
N ALA A 75 -11.88 17.68 -4.76
CA ALA A 75 -12.83 16.58 -4.88
C ALA A 75 -13.40 16.26 -3.49
N ASP A 76 -13.98 17.27 -2.83
CA ASP A 76 -15.02 17.06 -1.81
C ASP A 76 -16.36 17.24 -2.54
N ASN A 77 -16.75 16.23 -3.30
CA ASN A 77 -18.08 16.12 -3.88
C ASN A 77 -18.65 14.78 -3.39
N ASP A 78 -19.16 14.76 -2.16
CA ASP A 78 -20.26 13.88 -1.81
C ASP A 78 -21.48 14.78 -1.60
N ASP A 79 -22.23 14.94 -2.68
CA ASP A 79 -23.56 15.54 -2.74
C ASP A 79 -24.57 14.43 -2.39
N GLY A 80 -25.41 14.70 -1.38
CA GLY A 80 -26.81 14.24 -1.34
C GLY A 80 -27.08 12.92 -0.62
N ASP A 81 -27.46 13.02 0.66
CA ASP A 81 -28.65 12.28 1.11
C ASP A 81 -29.53 13.24 1.92
N ASP A 82 -30.66 13.58 1.31
CA ASP A 82 -31.69 14.47 1.82
C ASP A 82 -32.80 13.62 2.46
N ASP A 83 -32.50 12.92 3.55
CA ASP A 83 -33.54 12.22 4.30
C ASP A 83 -34.12 13.13 5.38
N ARG A 84 -35.14 13.87 4.95
CA ARG A 84 -36.17 14.43 5.81
C ARG A 84 -37.12 13.30 6.21
N ASP A 85 -36.94 12.76 7.40
CA ASP A 85 -38.02 12.14 8.14
C ASP A 85 -38.23 12.95 9.43
N ASP A 86 -39.22 13.84 9.36
CA ASP A 86 -40.03 14.21 10.53
C ASP A 86 -40.64 12.91 11.08
N ASP A 87 -40.58 12.71 12.40
CA ASP A 87 -41.69 12.21 13.23
C ASP A 87 -41.16 11.94 14.66
N ASP A 88 -41.45 12.91 15.54
CA ASP A 88 -42.13 12.78 16.83
C ASP A 88 -41.82 11.62 17.82
N ASP A 89 -41.86 12.05 19.10
CA ASP A 89 -42.25 11.34 20.31
C ASP A 89 -41.19 10.68 21.21
N ASP A 90 -41.00 11.39 22.34
CA ASP A 90 -41.17 10.92 23.71
C ASP A 90 -40.10 10.08 24.44
N ASP A 91 -39.77 10.66 25.60
CA ASP A 91 -39.62 10.05 26.92
C ASP A 91 -38.36 9.28 27.33
N ASP A 92 -37.77 9.87 28.39
CA ASP A 92 -37.36 9.26 29.65
C ASP A 92 -36.01 8.52 29.78
N ASP A 93 -35.19 9.16 30.63
CA ASP A 93 -34.48 8.63 31.81
C ASP A 93 -33.50 7.45 31.68
N ASP A 94 -32.25 7.75 32.05
CA ASP A 94 -31.49 7.13 33.14
C ASP A 94 -30.03 6.80 32.76
N GLY A 95 -29.09 7.27 33.59
CA GLY A 95 -27.80 6.58 33.76
C GLY A 95 -26.56 7.47 33.87
N ASP A 96 -26.42 8.10 35.04
CA ASP A 96 -25.19 8.18 35.86
C ASP A 96 -23.82 8.16 35.17
N ASP A 97 -23.08 9.27 35.29
CA ASP A 97 -21.65 9.19 35.55
C ASP A 97 -21.23 10.36 36.46
N ASP A 98 -21.39 10.12 37.76
CA ASP A 98 -20.88 10.97 38.82
C ASP A 98 -19.35 10.97 38.77
N GLY A 99 -18.79 12.08 38.31
CA GLY A 99 -17.38 12.37 38.49
C GLY A 99 -17.07 12.63 39.96
N ASP A 100 -16.17 11.83 40.53
CA ASP A 100 -15.50 12.14 41.78
C ASP A 100 -13.98 12.20 41.62
N ASP A 101 -13.48 13.43 41.78
CA ASP A 101 -12.11 13.78 42.09
C ASP A 101 -11.61 12.99 43.31
N SER A 102 -10.38 12.47 43.24
CA SER A 102 -9.57 12.29 44.45
C SER A 102 -8.08 12.39 44.16
N ASP A 103 -7.53 13.41 44.79
CA ASP A 103 -6.14 13.80 44.95
C ASP A 103 -5.20 12.70 45.46
N GLY A 104 -3.92 12.88 45.13
CA GLY A 104 -2.86 12.72 46.13
C GLY A 104 -1.82 11.64 45.85
N GLY A 105 -0.57 12.07 45.69
CA GLY A 105 0.59 11.18 45.73
C GLY A 105 1.85 11.81 45.16
N ASP A 106 2.43 12.72 45.95
CA ASP A 106 3.84 13.14 45.85
C ASP A 106 4.79 11.96 46.11
N ASP A 107 6.09 12.20 45.92
CA ASP A 107 7.23 11.52 46.58
C ASP A 107 8.20 10.74 45.67
N GLY A 108 9.34 11.42 45.44
CA GLY A 108 10.69 10.83 45.50
C GLY A 108 11.22 10.22 44.18
N GLY A 109 12.36 10.63 43.63
CA GLY A 109 13.59 11.09 44.25
C GLY A 109 14.73 10.15 43.85
N ASP A 110 15.95 10.71 43.76
CA ASP A 110 17.26 10.03 43.65
C ASP A 110 17.57 9.35 42.30
N ASP A 111 18.55 9.74 41.47
CA ASP A 111 19.99 10.01 41.64
C ASP A 111 20.86 8.88 41.02
N GLY A 112 22.00 9.29 40.45
CA GLY A 112 23.09 8.44 39.97
C GLY A 112 23.13 8.34 38.45
N GLY A 113 24.09 8.95 37.74
CA GLY A 113 25.54 8.79 37.91
C GLY A 113 25.98 7.60 37.05
N ASP A 114 26.72 7.76 35.96
CA ASP A 114 28.18 7.96 35.91
C ASP A 114 28.84 6.74 35.21
N ASN A 115 29.51 7.01 34.09
CA ASN A 115 30.76 6.41 33.57
C ASN A 115 30.92 4.94 33.07
N GLY A 116 31.75 4.85 32.01
CA GLY A 116 32.60 3.71 31.62
C GLY A 116 32.11 2.99 30.36
N ASP A 117 32.65 3.19 29.15
CA ASP A 117 34.02 2.85 28.69
C ASP A 117 34.52 1.51 29.25
N ASP A 118 34.59 0.48 28.41
CA ASP A 118 35.69 -0.51 28.40
C ASP A 118 35.64 -1.39 27.13
N ASP A 119 36.84 -1.66 26.62
CA ASP A 119 37.30 -2.44 25.45
C ASP A 119 36.75 -3.87 25.30
#